data_AF-A0AAW1U0D0-F1
#
_entry.id   AF-A0AAW1U0D0-F1
#
_cell.length_a   1.000
_cell.length_b   1.000
_cell.length_c   1.000
_cell.angle_alpha   90.00
_cell.angle_beta   90.00
_cell.angle_gamma   90.00
#
_symmetry.space_group_name_H-M   'P 1'
#
loop_
_entity.id
_entity.type
_entity.pdbx_description
1 polymer ?
#
loop_
_entity_poly.entity_id
_entity_poly.type
_entity_poly.pdbx_seq_one_letter_code
_entity_poly.pdbx_strand_id
1 'polypeptide(L)' 'MQSLTSSLNRLSALVNEQNVDAIALTEHWRSRTQQQVCYFQGYELLSNFYRLKGQYGGSLIYCRESLKG' A
#
# COMPACT_ATOMS: atom_id res chain seq x y z
N MET A 1 4.01 -19.21 8.17
CA MET A 1 3.84 -17.75 8.31
C MET A 1 4.29 -17.12 6.99
N GLN A 2 3.35 -16.71 6.12
CA GLN A 2 3.70 -16.01 4.88
C GLN A 2 4.36 -14.69 5.26
N SER A 3 5.55 -14.40 4.72
CA SER A 3 6.21 -13.13 5.02
C SER A 3 5.41 -12.00 4.37
N LEU A 4 5.23 -10.89 5.08
CA LEU A 4 4.56 -9.69 4.55
C LEU A 4 5.10 -9.34 3.15
N THR A 5 6.42 -9.45 2.96
CA THR A 5 7.14 -9.26 1.69
C THR A 5 6.60 -10.12 0.55
N SER A 6 6.28 -11.39 0.79
CA SER A 6 5.71 -12.26 -0.24
C SER A 6 4.30 -11.81 -0.66
N SER A 7 3.51 -11.31 0.28
CA SER A 7 2.19 -10.72 0.00
C SER A 7 2.31 -9.40 -0.77
N LEU A 8 3.34 -8.59 -0.49
CA LEU A 8 3.59 -7.35 -1.22
C LEU A 8 3.97 -7.58 -2.68
N ASN A 9 4.87 -8.54 -2.95
CA ASN A 9 5.25 -8.86 -4.33
C ASN A 9 4.04 -9.34 -5.14
N ARG A 10 3.19 -10.19 -4.54
CA ARG A 10 1.96 -10.65 -5.18
C ARG A 10 0.97 -9.52 -5.42
N LEU A 11 0.85 -8.59 -4.47
CA LEU A 11 -0.02 -7.42 -4.60
C LEU A 11 0.47 -6.49 -5.72
N SER A 12 1.78 -6.23 -5.81
CA SER A 12 2.36 -5.43 -6.90
C SER A 12 2.14 -6.08 -8.28
N ALA A 13 2.27 -7.41 -8.38
CA ALA A 13 1.96 -8.13 -9.61
C ALA A 13 0.48 -7.98 -9.99
N LEU A 14 -0.43 -8.17 -9.03
CA LEU A 14 -1.87 -8.03 -9.26
C LEU A 14 -2.26 -6.61 -9.70
N VAL A 15 -1.68 -5.57 -9.08
CA VAL A 15 -1.91 -4.17 -9.45
C VAL A 15 -1.53 -3.92 -10.91
N ASN A 16 -0.39 -4.46 -11.35
CA ASN A 16 0.07 -4.35 -12.73
C ASN A 16 -0.83 -5.12 -13.70
N GLU A 17 -1.21 -6.35 -13.36
CA GLU A 17 -2.09 -7.19 -14.18
C GLU A 17 -3.48 -6.59 -14.36
N GLN A 18 -4.05 -6.04 -13.29
CA GLN A 18 -5.40 -5.47 -13.31
C GLN A 18 -5.44 -4.05 -13.88
N ASN A 19 -4.27 -3.40 -14.07
CA ASN A 19 -4.15 -2.06 -14.62
C ASN A 19 -5.12 -1.06 -13.94
N VAL A 20 -5.14 -1.05 -12.60
CA VAL A 20 -6.07 -0.23 -11.80
C VAL A 20 -5.65 1.24 -11.68
N ASP A 21 -6.60 2.17 -11.58
CA ASP A 21 -6.29 3.59 -11.42
C ASP A 21 -5.98 3.99 -9.97
N ALA A 22 -6.55 3.27 -9.01
CA ALA A 22 -6.37 3.51 -7.59
C ALA A 22 -6.21 2.19 -6.82
N ILE A 23 -5.44 2.25 -5.74
CA ILE A 23 -5.19 1.14 -4.83
C ILE A 23 -5.59 1.58 -3.43
N ALA A 24 -6.55 0.89 -2.84
CA ALA A 24 -6.93 1.09 -1.44
C ALA A 24 -6.60 -0.19 -0.65
N LEU A 25 -5.72 -0.08 0.33
CA LEU A 25 -5.35 -1.18 1.22
C LEU A 25 -5.82 -0.87 2.63
N THR A 26 -6.52 -1.80 3.24
CA THR A 26 -6.96 -1.74 4.64
C THR A 26 -6.26 -2.83 5.45
N GLU A 27 -6.21 -2.68 6.77
CA GLU A 27 -5.65 -3.69 7.68
C GLU A 27 -4.18 -4.03 7.35
N HIS A 28 -3.38 -3.02 6.97
CA HIS A 28 -1.96 -3.26 6.69
C HIS A 28 -1.11 -3.48 7.95
N TRP A 29 -1.67 -3.22 9.13
CA TRP A 29 -1.10 -3.54 10.46
C TRP A 29 0.30 -2.96 10.70
N ARG A 30 0.55 -1.75 10.19
CA ARG A 30 1.86 -1.08 10.33
C ARG A 30 1.81 -0.01 11.40
N SER A 31 2.92 0.12 12.11
CA SER A 31 3.18 1.24 13.03
C SER A 31 3.90 2.41 12.33
N ARG A 32 3.90 3.58 12.98
CA ARG A 32 4.65 4.77 12.54
C ARG A 32 6.13 4.50 12.27
N THR A 33 6.74 3.61 13.04
CA THR A 33 8.17 3.27 12.95
C THR A 33 8.49 2.33 11.79
N GLN A 34 7.48 1.66 11.22
CA GLN A 34 7.61 0.78 10.06
C GLN A 34 7.31 1.60 8.78
N GLN A 35 8.16 2.59 8.50
CA GLN A 35 7.98 3.54 7.39
C GLN A 35 8.28 2.98 6.00
N GLN A 36 8.65 1.70 5.84
CA GLN A 36 8.79 1.10 4.50
C GLN A 36 7.42 0.94 3.85
N VAL A 37 6.83 2.06 3.41
CA VAL A 37 5.61 2.12 2.61
C VAL A 37 5.77 1.23 1.39
N CYS A 38 4.74 0.46 1.05
CA CYS A 38 4.73 -0.34 -0.17
C CYS A 38 4.88 0.58 -1.36
N TYR A 39 6.00 0.50 -2.05
CA TYR A 39 6.17 1.24 -3.28
C TYR A 39 5.48 0.48 -4.42
N PHE A 40 4.54 1.14 -5.09
CA PHE A 40 3.93 0.68 -6.33
C PHE A 40 4.44 1.59 -7.45
N GLN A 41 5.20 1.02 -8.38
CA GLN A 41 5.78 1.80 -9.48
C GLN A 41 4.69 2.46 -10.33
N GLY A 42 4.81 3.78 -10.57
CA GLY A 42 3.82 4.56 -11.33
C GLY A 42 2.59 4.97 -10.53
N TYR A 43 2.61 4.79 -9.21
CA TYR A 43 1.56 5.24 -8.30
C TYR A 43 2.13 6.11 -7.20
N GLU A 44 1.42 7.19 -6.90
CA GLU A 44 1.72 8.08 -5.80
C GLU A 44 0.87 7.73 -4.57
N LEU A 45 1.49 7.74 -3.39
CA LEU A 45 0.78 7.61 -2.13
C LEU A 45 0.02 8.91 -1.79
N LEU A 46 -1.30 8.85 -1.79
CA LEU A 46 -2.15 10.00 -1.43
C LEU A 46 -2.47 10.07 0.06
N SER A 47 -2.61 8.91 0.71
CA SER A 47 -2.97 8.85 2.11
C SER A 47 -2.38 7.62 2.78
N ASN A 48 -1.88 7.81 4.00
CA ASN A 48 -1.36 6.75 4.86
C ASN A 48 -1.81 7.01 6.29
N PHE A 49 -2.70 6.16 6.77
CA PHE A 49 -3.20 6.19 8.13
C PHE A 49 -2.73 4.96 8.89
N TYR A 50 -2.08 5.19 10.03
CA TYR A 50 -1.70 4.15 10.98
C TYR A 50 -2.15 4.55 12.39
N ARG A 51 -2.38 3.55 13.24
CA ARG A 51 -2.67 3.81 14.65
C ARG A 51 -1.39 4.19 15.39
N LEU A 52 -1.51 5.13 16.33
CA LEU A 52 -0.39 5.59 17.16
C LEU A 52 0.08 4.53 18.16
N LYS A 53 -0.81 3.61 18.56
CA LYS A 53 -0.52 2.52 19.50
C LYS A 53 -0.95 1.17 18.89
N GLY A 54 0.01 0.24 18.82
CA GLY A 54 -0.19 -1.14 18.35
C GLY A 54 -0.04 -1.32 16.84
N GLN A 55 0.09 -2.59 16.42
CA GLN A 55 0.23 -3.04 15.03
C GLN A 55 -1.08 -3.70 14.57
N TYR A 56 -2.13 -2.89 14.38
CA TYR A 56 -3.44 -3.35 13.92
C TYR A 56 -4.19 -2.22 13.20
N GLY A 57 -5.12 -2.57 12.31
CA GLY A 57 -5.80 -1.60 11.46
C GLY A 57 -4.86 -0.93 10.46
N GLY A 58 -5.22 0.31 10.09
CA GLY A 58 -4.48 1.15 9.15
C GLY A 58 -5.01 1.07 7.73
N SER A 59 -4.76 2.13 6.96
CA SER A 59 -5.18 2.21 5.56
C SER A 59 -4.21 3.02 4.71
N LEU A 60 -4.08 2.63 3.44
CA LEU A 60 -3.26 3.30 2.43
C LEU A 60 -4.09 3.53 1.17
N ILE A 61 -3.90 4.69 0.54
CA ILE A 61 -4.47 4.99 -0.77
C ILE A 61 -3.34 5.43 -1.70
N TYR A 62 -3.26 4.76 -2.86
CA TYR A 62 -2.40 5.17 -3.97
C TYR A 62 -3.26 5.50 -5.19
N CYS A 63 -2.76 6.42 -6.01
CA CYS A 63 -3.36 6.77 -7.29
C CYS A 63 -2.29 6.76 -8.38
N ARG A 64 -2.66 6.31 -9.57
CA ARG A 64 -1.75 6.29 -10.71
C ARG A 64 -1.29 7.70 -11.06
N GLU A 65 0.02 7.88 -11.21
CA GLU A 65 0.64 9.19 -11.46
C GLU A 65 0.14 9.82 -12.77
N SER A 66 -0.11 9.00 -13.80
CA SER A 66 -0.59 9.47 -15.11
C SER A 66 -1.97 10.14 -15.07
N LEU A 67 -2.72 10.03 -13.96
CA LEU A 67 -4.02 10.69 -13.79
C LEU A 67 -3.91 12.13 -13.27
N LYS A 68 -2.70 12.57 -12.86
CA LYS A 68 -2.52 13.88 -12.24
C LYS A 68 -2.35 15.03 -13.22
N GLY A 69 -2.12 14.76 -14.51
CA GLY A 69 -1.97 15.79 -15.54
C GLY A 69 -0.62 16.46 -15.53
#